data_AF-A0A086ZGK3-F1
#
_entry.id   AF-A0A086ZGK3-F1
#
_cell.length_a   1.000
_cell.length_b   1.000
_cell.length_c   1.000
_cell.angle_alpha   90.00
_cell.angle_beta   90.00
_cell.angle_gamma   90.00
#
_symmetry.space_group_name_H-M   'P 1'
#
loop_
_entity.id
_entity.type
_entity.pdbx_description
1 polymer ?
#
loop_
_entity_poly.entity_id
_entity_poly.type
_entity_poly.pdbx_seq_one_letter_code
_entity_poly.pdbx_strand_id
1 'polypeptide(L)'
;MSTKHTLNAVRSSQHSQRDHGSSEIYAALDAERRPSGFWHGPISYVVMCIAAAVGLFASLMLAADTLKLARNPNKALGCDISSVLSCSRVADSPQAEIVKFGGLSFPNAFFGIAVFSVFVTVAVVGMCRIMLPRWFAFCTWAGCAIAILYSYWLFTQSMFVIKALCPWCMTMMFASTIMFMACSHATVTMQHMPREAGWLNTYYRMRYDLMLDIVWILAIIALIFVKEGAAIFS
;
A
#
# COMPACT_ATOMS: atom_id res chain seq x y z
N MET A 1 2.41 -15.76 -66.16
CA MET A 1 2.55 -16.19 -64.74
C MET A 1 3.39 -15.21 -63.90
N SER A 2 4.38 -14.52 -64.48
CA SER A 2 5.28 -13.59 -63.79
C SER A 2 4.61 -12.36 -63.13
N THR A 3 3.65 -11.71 -63.81
CA THR A 3 3.03 -10.45 -63.34
C THR A 3 2.23 -10.56 -62.04
N LYS A 4 1.62 -11.73 -61.78
CA LYS A 4 0.85 -11.98 -60.54
C LYS A 4 1.76 -12.10 -59.31
N HIS A 5 2.97 -12.62 -59.48
CA HIS A 5 3.96 -12.72 -58.39
C HIS A 5 4.50 -11.34 -57.99
N THR A 6 4.74 -10.46 -58.97
CA THR A 6 5.23 -9.09 -58.70
C THR A 6 4.17 -8.26 -57.98
N LEU A 7 2.90 -8.37 -58.36
CA LEU A 7 1.78 -7.68 -57.69
C LEU A 7 1.59 -8.13 -56.24
N ASN A 8 1.74 -9.42 -55.97
CA ASN A 8 1.64 -9.94 -54.60
C ASN A 8 2.79 -9.47 -53.70
N ALA A 9 4.02 -9.38 -54.24
CA ALA A 9 5.19 -8.88 -53.51
C ALA A 9 5.08 -7.38 -53.17
N VAL A 10 4.52 -6.57 -54.07
CA VAL A 10 4.25 -5.13 -53.82
C VAL A 10 3.12 -4.97 -52.80
N ARG A 11 2.11 -5.84 -52.81
CA ARG A 11 1.00 -5.79 -51.84
C ARG A 11 1.46 -6.20 -50.43
N SER A 12 2.36 -7.17 -50.31
CA SER A 12 2.92 -7.59 -49.00
C SER A 12 3.85 -6.53 -48.41
N SER A 13 4.68 -5.87 -49.23
CA SER A 13 5.54 -4.77 -48.74
C SER A 13 4.72 -3.57 -48.28
N GLN A 14 3.66 -3.21 -49.02
CA GLN A 14 2.73 -2.15 -48.60
C GLN A 14 1.91 -2.48 -47.33
N HIS A 15 1.67 -3.77 -47.05
CA HIS A 15 1.04 -4.17 -45.79
C HIS A 15 2.01 -4.05 -44.63
N SER A 16 3.23 -4.59 -44.78
CA SER A 16 4.30 -4.50 -43.78
C SER A 16 4.67 -3.05 -43.44
N GLN A 17 4.68 -2.14 -44.43
CA GLN A 17 5.02 -0.74 -44.24
C GLN A 17 3.88 0.06 -43.57
N ARG A 18 2.61 -0.31 -43.81
CA ARG A 18 1.45 0.22 -43.07
C ARG A 18 1.41 -0.27 -41.63
N ASP A 19 1.77 -1.53 -41.39
CA ASP A 19 1.79 -2.10 -40.05
C ASP A 19 2.92 -1.47 -39.22
N HIS A 20 4.09 -1.23 -39.83
CA HIS A 20 5.18 -0.50 -39.17
C HIS A 20 4.81 0.93 -38.82
N GLY A 21 4.25 1.71 -39.77
CA GLY A 21 3.81 3.08 -39.50
C GLY A 21 2.72 3.16 -38.44
N SER A 22 1.80 2.19 -38.43
CA SER A 22 0.78 2.09 -37.37
C SER A 22 1.42 1.78 -36.02
N SER A 23 2.37 0.85 -35.96
CA SER A 23 3.06 0.49 -34.71
C SER A 23 3.87 1.63 -34.10
N GLU A 24 4.48 2.49 -34.92
CA GLU A 24 5.19 3.69 -34.45
C GLU A 24 4.23 4.75 -33.93
N ILE A 25 3.10 4.97 -34.60
CA ILE A 25 2.06 5.90 -34.14
C ILE A 25 1.44 5.39 -32.83
N TYR A 26 1.11 4.11 -32.71
CA TYR A 26 0.63 3.53 -31.45
C TYR A 26 1.69 3.60 -30.35
N ALA A 27 2.96 3.36 -30.66
CA ALA A 27 4.06 3.49 -29.70
C ALA A 27 4.28 4.95 -29.24
N ALA A 28 4.11 5.93 -30.13
CA ALA A 28 4.19 7.35 -29.82
C ALA A 28 2.98 7.81 -28.97
N LEU A 29 1.77 7.38 -29.33
CA LEU A 29 0.56 7.62 -28.54
C LEU A 29 0.64 6.95 -27.15
N ASP A 30 1.24 5.77 -27.06
CA ASP A 30 1.54 5.11 -25.79
C ASP A 30 2.62 5.84 -25.01
N ALA A 31 3.65 6.39 -25.67
CA ALA A 31 4.68 7.20 -25.03
C ALA A 31 4.11 8.51 -24.46
N GLU A 32 3.13 9.10 -25.15
CA GLU A 32 2.44 10.33 -24.75
C GLU A 32 1.35 10.08 -23.69
N ARG A 33 0.76 8.87 -23.65
CA ARG A 33 -0.10 8.41 -22.55
C ARG A 33 0.65 8.09 -21.26
N ARG A 34 1.97 7.87 -21.31
CA ARG A 34 2.75 7.56 -20.10
C ARG A 34 2.76 8.79 -19.20
N PRO A 35 2.34 8.66 -17.93
CA PRO A 35 2.51 9.73 -16.96
C PRO A 35 4.01 9.94 -16.72
N SER A 36 4.60 10.89 -17.44
CA SER A 36 5.99 11.29 -17.31
C SER A 36 6.10 12.58 -16.52
N GLY A 37 7.10 12.67 -15.64
CA GLY A 37 7.35 13.86 -14.82
C GLY A 37 7.85 13.53 -13.42
N PHE A 38 8.46 14.53 -12.77
CA PHE A 38 9.00 14.44 -11.40
C PHE A 38 7.95 13.97 -10.37
N TRP A 39 6.67 14.29 -10.63
CA TRP A 39 5.54 13.98 -9.75
C TRP A 39 5.07 12.51 -9.80
N HIS A 40 5.31 11.79 -10.90
CA HIS A 40 4.79 10.42 -11.08
C HIS A 40 5.82 9.32 -10.81
N GLY A 41 7.06 9.71 -10.48
CA GLY A 41 8.16 8.78 -10.28
C GLY A 41 8.76 8.79 -8.87
N PRO A 42 9.71 9.69 -8.57
CA PRO A 42 10.40 9.72 -7.29
C PRO A 42 9.45 10.07 -6.12
N ILE A 43 8.44 10.90 -6.35
CA ILE A 43 7.51 11.33 -5.29
C ILE A 43 6.65 10.18 -4.76
N SER A 44 6.18 9.24 -5.60
CA SER A 44 5.41 8.10 -5.11
C SER A 44 6.25 7.21 -4.19
N TYR A 45 7.55 7.05 -4.47
CA TYR A 45 8.45 6.33 -3.55
C TYR A 45 8.77 7.13 -2.29
N VAL A 46 8.85 8.46 -2.36
CA VAL A 46 8.99 9.30 -1.15
C VAL A 46 7.76 9.16 -0.26
N VAL A 47 6.55 9.23 -0.83
CA VAL A 47 5.29 9.03 -0.09
C VAL A 47 5.24 7.62 0.51
N MET A 48 5.60 6.60 -0.27
CA MET A 48 5.71 5.22 0.23
C MET A 48 6.72 5.11 1.37
N CYS A 49 7.87 5.78 1.27
CA CYS A 49 8.91 5.78 2.30
C CYS A 49 8.42 6.44 3.59
N ILE A 50 7.75 7.60 3.48
CA ILE A 50 7.19 8.31 4.64
C ILE A 50 6.10 7.46 5.30
N ALA A 51 5.17 6.90 4.52
CA ALA A 51 4.12 6.04 5.04
C ALA A 51 4.69 4.79 5.72
N ALA A 52 5.67 4.12 5.11
CA ALA A 52 6.32 2.97 5.69
C ALA A 52 7.13 3.32 6.96
N ALA A 53 7.79 4.49 6.98
CA ALA A 53 8.51 4.98 8.17
C ALA A 53 7.56 5.30 9.33
N VAL A 54 6.41 5.92 9.06
CA VAL A 54 5.36 6.17 10.07
C VAL A 54 4.79 4.84 10.59
N GLY A 55 4.52 3.88 9.71
CA GLY A 55 4.08 2.53 10.09
C GLY A 55 5.11 1.79 10.93
N LEU A 56 6.40 1.89 10.57
CA LEU A 56 7.52 1.32 11.33
C LEU A 56 7.61 1.95 12.72
N PHE A 57 7.51 3.28 12.82
CA PHE A 57 7.51 3.99 14.10
C PHE A 57 6.33 3.56 14.98
N ALA A 58 5.13 3.50 14.43
CA ALA A 58 3.95 3.04 15.15
C ALA A 58 4.09 1.58 15.63
N SER A 59 4.69 0.71 14.80
CA SER A 59 4.97 -0.69 15.16
C SER A 59 5.98 -0.79 16.31
N LEU A 60 7.05 0.01 16.27
CA LEU A 60 8.05 0.07 17.34
C LEU A 60 7.45 0.56 18.66
N MET A 61 6.61 1.59 18.61
CA MET A 61 5.91 2.10 19.79
C MET A 61 4.95 1.06 20.37
N LEU A 62 4.16 0.40 19.52
CA LEU A 62 3.29 -0.67 19.95
C LEU A 62 4.07 -1.83 20.57
N ALA A 63 5.19 -2.24 19.99
CA ALA A 63 6.05 -3.29 20.54
C ALA A 63 6.66 -2.89 21.90
N ALA A 64 7.12 -1.63 22.03
CA ALA A 64 7.63 -1.11 23.30
C ALA A 64 6.54 -1.12 24.39
N ASP A 65 5.32 -0.77 24.01
CA ASP A 65 4.16 -0.75 24.88
C ASP A 65 3.74 -2.17 25.30
N THR A 66 3.72 -3.14 24.38
CA THR A 66 3.51 -4.56 24.74
C THR A 66 4.57 -5.07 25.71
N LEU A 67 5.83 -4.64 25.56
CA LEU A 67 6.92 -5.06 26.43
C LEU A 67 6.85 -4.41 27.81
N LYS A 68 6.37 -3.16 27.91
CA LYS A 68 6.11 -2.51 29.21
C LYS A 68 4.99 -3.22 29.96
N LEU A 69 3.92 -3.60 29.26
CA LEU A 69 2.80 -4.34 29.85
C LEU A 69 3.24 -5.72 30.33
N ALA A 70 4.07 -6.43 29.55
CA ALA A 70 4.64 -7.72 29.96
C ALA A 70 5.53 -7.63 31.22
N ARG A 71 6.24 -6.51 31.41
CA ARG A 71 7.06 -6.27 32.61
C ARG A 71 6.25 -5.84 33.83
N ASN A 72 5.13 -5.17 33.63
CA ASN A 72 4.26 -4.64 34.69
C ASN A 72 2.79 -4.93 34.34
N PRO A 73 2.34 -6.18 34.48
CA PRO A 73 0.92 -6.50 34.29
C PRO A 73 0.12 -5.70 35.32
N ASN A 74 -0.93 -5.00 34.88
CA ASN A 74 -1.80 -4.06 35.63
C ASN A 74 -1.41 -2.57 35.63
N LYS A 75 -0.37 -2.13 34.93
CA LYS A 75 -0.14 -0.68 34.75
C LYS A 75 -0.85 -0.17 33.49
N ALA A 76 -1.68 0.86 33.63
CA ALA A 76 -2.23 1.59 32.50
C ALA A 76 -1.09 2.24 31.70
N LEU A 77 -1.16 2.15 30.38
CA LEU A 77 -0.16 2.71 29.48
C LEU A 77 -0.45 4.18 29.20
N GLY A 78 0.60 4.95 28.87
CA GLY A 78 0.47 6.39 28.59
C GLY A 78 -0.38 6.73 27.37
N CYS A 79 -0.70 5.74 26.52
CA CYS A 79 -1.62 5.90 25.40
C CYS A 79 -3.06 5.42 25.70
N ASP A 80 -3.34 5.00 26.94
CA ASP A 80 -4.70 4.75 27.42
C ASP A 80 -5.32 6.09 27.85
N ILE A 81 -6.10 6.71 26.97
CA ILE A 81 -6.73 8.03 27.20
C ILE A 81 -8.16 7.87 27.73
N SER A 82 -8.86 6.83 27.27
CA SER A 82 -10.24 6.54 27.70
C SER A 82 -10.51 5.05 27.73
N SER A 83 -11.68 4.67 28.24
CA SER A 83 -12.12 3.27 28.22
C SER A 83 -12.29 2.71 26.79
N VAL A 84 -12.42 3.58 25.78
CA VAL A 84 -12.46 3.19 24.37
C VAL A 84 -11.07 3.28 23.75
N LEU A 85 -10.30 4.32 24.05
CA LEU A 85 -8.93 4.49 23.56
C LEU A 85 -7.94 3.83 24.52
N SER A 86 -7.80 2.50 24.41
CA SER A 86 -6.86 1.72 25.22
C SER A 86 -5.96 0.82 24.38
N CYS A 87 -4.67 1.15 24.38
CA CYS A 87 -3.61 0.29 23.84
C CYS A 87 -3.48 -1.00 24.63
N SER A 88 -3.61 -0.93 25.97
CA SER A 88 -3.42 -2.07 26.87
C SER A 88 -4.40 -3.19 26.59
N ARG A 89 -5.69 -2.88 26.41
CA ARG A 89 -6.71 -3.90 26.10
C ARG A 89 -6.52 -4.54 24.73
N VAL A 90 -6.01 -3.78 23.75
CA VAL A 90 -5.72 -4.32 22.43
C VAL A 90 -4.48 -5.23 22.50
N ALA A 91 -3.46 -4.83 23.26
CA ALA A 91 -2.23 -5.62 23.45
C ALA A 91 -2.46 -6.93 24.22
N ASP A 92 -3.39 -6.94 25.19
CA ASP A 92 -3.74 -8.12 25.99
C ASP A 92 -4.73 -9.07 25.28
N SER A 93 -5.19 -8.69 24.09
CA SER A 93 -6.19 -9.48 23.36
C SER A 93 -5.58 -10.73 22.71
N PRO A 94 -6.32 -11.85 22.62
CA PRO A 94 -5.84 -13.05 21.90
C PRO A 94 -5.50 -12.79 20.43
N GLN A 95 -6.14 -11.79 19.81
CA GLN A 95 -5.89 -11.35 18.44
C GLN A 95 -4.51 -10.67 18.28
N ALA A 96 -3.91 -10.19 19.37
CA ALA A 96 -2.55 -9.68 19.35
C ALA A 96 -1.51 -10.80 19.22
N GLU A 97 -1.83 -12.04 19.59
CA GLU A 97 -0.92 -13.19 19.61
C GLU A 97 -1.38 -14.34 18.68
N ILE A 98 -1.82 -14.01 17.47
CA ILE A 98 -2.36 -15.00 16.52
C ILE A 98 -1.31 -16.04 16.11
N VAL A 99 -0.05 -15.63 15.98
CA VAL A 99 1.01 -16.53 15.51
C VAL A 99 1.70 -17.15 16.72
N LYS A 100 1.36 -18.42 16.99
CA LYS A 100 1.96 -19.24 18.04
C LYS A 100 2.82 -20.34 17.42
N PHE A 101 4.11 -20.33 17.69
CA PHE A 101 5.05 -21.36 17.23
C PHE A 101 5.65 -22.10 18.43
N GLY A 102 5.33 -23.40 18.55
CA GLY A 102 6.01 -24.29 19.51
C GLY A 102 5.99 -23.80 20.98
N GLY A 103 4.97 -23.04 21.37
CA GLY A 103 4.84 -22.45 22.71
C GLY A 103 5.22 -20.97 22.83
N LEU A 104 5.82 -20.36 21.79
CA LEU A 104 6.07 -18.92 21.75
C LEU A 104 4.91 -18.18 21.06
N SER A 105 4.26 -17.28 21.80
CA SER A 105 3.33 -16.30 21.25
C SER A 105 4.11 -15.11 20.67
N PHE A 106 3.87 -14.76 19.41
CA PHE A 106 4.46 -13.58 18.78
C PHE A 106 3.43 -12.44 18.69
N PRO A 107 3.66 -11.32 19.39
CA PRO A 107 2.83 -10.13 19.24
C PRO A 107 2.81 -9.61 17.80
N ASN A 108 1.63 -9.19 17.33
CA ASN A 108 1.41 -8.66 15.99
C ASN A 108 2.33 -7.46 15.64
N ALA A 109 2.77 -6.70 16.64
CA ALA A 109 3.65 -5.56 16.50
C ALA A 109 5.00 -5.93 15.84
N PHE A 110 5.52 -7.13 16.08
CA PHE A 110 6.76 -7.60 15.48
C PHE A 110 6.64 -7.83 13.97
N PHE A 111 5.49 -8.34 13.52
CA PHE A 111 5.22 -8.47 12.08
C PHE A 111 5.14 -7.10 11.41
N GLY A 112 4.53 -6.11 12.08
CA GLY A 112 4.55 -4.72 11.62
C GLY A 112 5.98 -4.21 11.38
N ILE A 113 6.87 -4.39 12.36
CA ILE A 113 8.29 -4.00 12.24
C ILE A 113 8.95 -4.67 11.04
N ALA A 114 8.78 -5.98 10.88
CA ALA A 114 9.37 -6.73 9.76
C ALA A 114 8.84 -6.26 8.40
N VAL A 115 7.52 -6.09 8.27
CA VAL A 115 6.89 -5.69 7.01
C VAL A 115 7.26 -4.24 6.65
N PHE A 116 7.09 -3.29 7.56
CA PHE A 116 7.37 -1.89 7.28
C PHE A 116 8.86 -1.61 7.05
N SER A 117 9.77 -2.32 7.73
CA SER A 117 11.21 -2.19 7.45
C SER A 117 11.58 -2.61 6.04
N VAL A 118 11.05 -3.74 5.56
CA VAL A 118 11.22 -4.17 4.16
C VAL A 118 10.68 -3.12 3.19
N PHE A 119 9.49 -2.57 3.44
CA PHE A 119 8.92 -1.56 2.56
C PHE A 119 9.68 -0.23 2.56
N VAL A 120 10.28 0.18 3.68
CA VAL A 120 11.21 1.31 3.72
C VAL A 120 12.41 1.03 2.80
N THR A 121 13.00 -0.17 2.87
CA THR A 121 14.10 -0.54 1.98
C THR A 121 13.70 -0.50 0.51
N VAL A 122 12.54 -1.07 0.16
CA VAL A 122 12.03 -1.05 -1.21
C VAL A 122 11.77 0.38 -1.70
N ALA A 123 11.25 1.24 -0.82
CA ALA A 123 11.04 2.65 -1.14
C ALA A 123 12.36 3.38 -1.44
N VAL A 124 13.39 3.15 -0.63
CA VAL A 124 14.73 3.73 -0.84
C VAL A 124 15.34 3.26 -2.15
N VAL A 125 15.27 1.96 -2.45
CA VAL A 125 15.73 1.40 -3.73
C VAL A 125 14.97 2.02 -4.92
N GLY A 126 13.66 2.22 -4.77
CA GLY A 126 12.82 2.90 -5.76
C GLY A 126 13.19 4.37 -5.96
N MET A 127 13.54 5.10 -4.89
CA MET A 127 14.03 6.48 -4.97
C MET A 127 15.35 6.58 -5.74
N CYS A 128 16.23 5.59 -5.63
CA CYS A 128 17.46 5.47 -6.40
C CYS A 128 17.24 5.12 -7.89
N ARG A 129 15.99 4.95 -8.34
CA ARG A 129 15.63 4.57 -9.72
C ARG A 129 16.24 3.24 -10.18
N ILE A 130 16.51 2.33 -9.25
CA ILE A 130 17.01 0.99 -9.58
C ILE A 130 15.87 0.19 -10.21
N MET A 131 16.12 -0.39 -11.38
CA MET A 131 15.13 -1.23 -12.07
C MET A 131 14.99 -2.56 -11.35
N LEU A 132 13.88 -2.73 -10.63
CA LEU A 132 13.53 -3.99 -9.97
C LEU A 132 12.96 -4.99 -10.99
N PRO A 133 13.32 -6.28 -10.92
CA PRO A 133 12.77 -7.29 -11.80
C PRO A 133 11.26 -7.45 -11.56
N ARG A 134 10.50 -7.82 -12.60
CA ARG A 134 9.03 -7.83 -12.57
C ARG A 134 8.45 -8.73 -11.47
N TRP A 135 9.12 -9.86 -11.18
CA TRP A 135 8.72 -10.77 -10.10
C TRP A 135 8.79 -10.06 -8.73
N PHE A 136 9.81 -9.25 -8.50
CA PHE A 136 10.01 -8.53 -7.24
C PHE A 136 8.98 -7.41 -7.08
N ALA A 137 8.65 -6.71 -8.17
CA ALA A 137 7.59 -5.72 -8.18
C ALA A 137 6.22 -6.36 -7.88
N PHE A 138 5.92 -7.52 -8.45
CA PHE A 138 4.70 -8.27 -8.12
C PHE A 138 4.68 -8.71 -6.65
N CYS A 139 5.78 -9.25 -6.13
CA CYS A 139 5.88 -9.62 -4.71
C CYS A 139 5.70 -8.42 -3.78
N THR A 140 6.24 -7.26 -4.13
CA THR A 140 6.09 -6.01 -3.37
C THR A 140 4.62 -5.57 -3.33
N TRP A 141 3.94 -5.58 -4.49
CA TRP A 141 2.53 -5.25 -4.58
C TRP A 141 1.64 -6.23 -3.81
N ALA A 142 1.89 -7.54 -3.98
CA ALA A 142 1.18 -8.59 -3.24
C ALA A 142 1.41 -8.48 -1.73
N GLY A 143 2.64 -8.15 -1.30
CA GLY A 143 2.97 -7.88 0.09
C GLY A 143 2.20 -6.70 0.65
N CYS A 144 2.08 -5.59 -0.09
CA CYS A 144 1.26 -4.44 0.30
C CYS A 144 -0.21 -4.83 0.42
N ALA A 145 -0.73 -5.64 -0.52
CA ALA A 145 -2.12 -6.11 -0.50
C ALA A 145 -2.40 -7.00 0.72
N ILE A 146 -1.48 -7.89 1.08
CA ILE A 146 -1.59 -8.71 2.29
C ILE A 146 -1.52 -7.84 3.55
N ALA A 147 -0.61 -6.86 3.58
CA ALA A 147 -0.45 -5.95 4.72
C ALA A 147 -1.71 -5.12 4.98
N ILE A 148 -2.34 -4.56 3.93
CA ILE A 148 -3.59 -3.81 4.08
C ILE A 148 -4.74 -4.74 4.48
N LEU A 149 -4.88 -5.92 3.88
CA LEU A 149 -5.93 -6.87 4.28
C LEU A 149 -5.80 -7.27 5.75
N TYR A 150 -4.58 -7.54 6.21
CA TYR A 150 -4.31 -7.88 7.60
C TYR A 150 -4.61 -6.71 8.55
N SER A 151 -4.25 -5.48 8.18
CA SER A 151 -4.52 -4.30 9.03
C SER A 151 -6.02 -4.01 9.17
N TYR A 152 -6.79 -4.11 8.08
CA TYR A 152 -8.25 -3.96 8.12
C TYR A 152 -8.91 -5.09 8.90
N TRP A 153 -8.42 -6.33 8.77
CA TRP A 153 -8.93 -7.43 9.58
C TRP A 153 -8.72 -7.16 11.08
N LEU A 154 -7.52 -6.74 11.51
CA LEU A 154 -7.26 -6.35 12.91
C LEU A 154 -8.13 -5.17 13.37
N PHE A 155 -8.37 -4.19 12.49
CA PHE A 155 -9.27 -3.08 12.76
C PHE A 155 -10.69 -3.57 13.06
N THR A 156 -11.23 -4.47 12.22
CA THR A 156 -12.58 -5.02 12.44
C THR A 156 -12.66 -5.80 13.75
N GLN A 157 -11.64 -6.59 14.11
CA GLN A 157 -11.59 -7.29 15.40
C GLN A 157 -11.59 -6.31 16.58
N SER A 158 -10.78 -5.24 16.49
CA SER A 158 -10.70 -4.22 17.53
C SER A 158 -12.04 -3.50 17.74
N MET A 159 -12.71 -3.16 16.63
CA MET A 159 -13.95 -2.37 16.65
C MET A 159 -15.20 -3.17 17.06
N PHE A 160 -15.32 -4.43 16.61
CA PHE A 160 -16.52 -5.24 16.81
C PHE A 160 -16.41 -6.23 17.97
N VAL A 161 -15.22 -6.77 18.24
CA VAL A 161 -15.03 -7.80 19.28
C VAL A 161 -14.54 -7.16 20.58
N ILE A 162 -13.42 -6.44 20.53
CA ILE A 162 -12.76 -5.89 21.73
C ILE A 162 -13.44 -4.60 22.21
N LYS A 163 -14.05 -3.83 21.28
CA LYS A 163 -14.61 -2.49 21.53
C LYS A 163 -13.59 -1.53 22.16
N ALA A 164 -12.33 -1.63 21.73
CA ALA A 164 -11.26 -0.72 22.10
C ALA A 164 -10.42 -0.36 20.87
N LEU A 165 -10.01 0.90 20.76
CA LEU A 165 -9.20 1.41 19.67
C LEU A 165 -7.82 1.79 20.20
N CYS A 166 -6.78 1.27 19.57
CA CYS A 166 -5.40 1.64 19.85
C CYS A 166 -4.94 2.71 18.83
N PRO A 167 -4.46 3.90 19.29
CA PRO A 167 -3.96 4.95 18.40
C PRO A 167 -2.83 4.48 17.47
N TRP A 168 -1.95 3.60 17.96
CA TRP A 168 -0.86 3.02 17.17
C TRP A 168 -1.39 2.09 16.07
N CYS A 169 -2.38 1.25 16.37
CA CYS A 169 -3.01 0.38 15.36
C CYS A 169 -3.74 1.19 14.28
N MET A 170 -4.43 2.28 14.66
CA MET A 170 -5.03 3.20 13.68
C MET A 170 -3.97 3.81 12.77
N THR A 171 -2.87 4.28 13.37
CA THR A 171 -1.75 4.84 12.63
C THR A 171 -1.17 3.82 11.64
N MET A 172 -1.00 2.55 12.05
CA MET A 172 -0.55 1.49 11.14
C MET A 172 -1.55 1.18 10.01
N MET A 173 -2.86 1.22 10.29
CA MET A 173 -3.90 1.03 9.26
C MET A 173 -3.85 2.16 8.22
N PHE A 174 -3.75 3.42 8.66
CA PHE A 174 -3.60 4.55 7.74
C PHE A 174 -2.29 4.48 6.96
N ALA A 175 -1.17 4.20 7.64
CA ALA A 175 0.13 4.05 7.01
C ALA A 175 0.14 2.94 5.95
N SER A 176 -0.42 1.77 6.24
CA SER A 176 -0.53 0.66 5.28
C SER A 176 -1.44 0.98 4.09
N THR A 177 -2.51 1.75 4.31
CA THR A 177 -3.38 2.24 3.23
C THR A 177 -2.62 3.16 2.28
N ILE A 178 -1.97 4.21 2.81
CA ILE A 178 -1.17 5.15 2.00
C ILE A 178 -0.03 4.42 1.28
N MET A 179 0.62 3.47 1.96
CA MET A 179 1.70 2.65 1.38
C MET A 179 1.20 1.78 0.23
N PHE A 180 0.05 1.11 0.37
CA PHE A 180 -0.54 0.28 -0.69
C PHE A 180 -0.88 1.10 -1.94
N MET A 181 -1.38 2.31 -1.76
CA MET A 181 -1.76 3.20 -2.85
C MET A 181 -0.53 3.76 -3.56
N ALA A 182 0.47 4.24 -2.80
CA ALA A 182 1.74 4.68 -3.36
C ALA A 182 2.47 3.54 -4.12
N CYS A 183 2.41 2.31 -3.59
CA CYS A 183 2.95 1.12 -4.23
C CYS A 183 2.18 0.76 -5.52
N SER A 184 0.84 0.84 -5.50
CA SER A 184 0.00 0.58 -6.68
C SER A 184 0.23 1.62 -7.77
N HIS A 185 0.32 2.90 -7.41
CA HIS A 185 0.69 3.98 -8.32
C HIS A 185 2.08 3.72 -8.94
N ALA A 186 3.10 3.42 -8.13
CA ALA A 186 4.45 3.13 -8.62
C ALA A 186 4.50 1.88 -9.53
N THR A 187 3.69 0.85 -9.22
CA THR A 187 3.61 -0.37 -10.02
C THR A 187 3.00 -0.10 -11.40
N VAL A 188 1.98 0.77 -11.47
CA VAL A 188 1.33 1.10 -12.75
C VAL A 188 2.19 2.07 -13.56
N THR A 189 2.72 3.13 -12.94
CA THR A 189 3.49 4.16 -13.67
C THR A 189 4.90 3.73 -14.07
N MET A 190 5.59 2.94 -13.23
CA MET A 190 6.97 2.52 -13.52
C MET A 190 7.08 1.12 -14.09
N GLN A 191 6.33 0.16 -13.53
CA GLN A 191 6.45 -1.25 -13.91
C GLN A 191 5.49 -1.63 -15.05
N HIS A 192 4.58 -0.73 -15.45
CA HIS A 192 3.64 -0.89 -16.56
C HIS A 192 2.81 -2.20 -16.45
N MET A 193 2.39 -2.53 -15.22
CA MET A 193 1.55 -3.70 -14.94
C MET A 193 0.18 -3.22 -14.46
N PRO A 194 -0.95 -3.60 -15.11
CA PRO A 194 -1.10 -4.47 -16.28
C PRO A 194 -0.85 -3.77 -17.62
N ARG A 195 -0.27 -4.49 -18.60
CA ARG A 195 0.19 -3.98 -19.90
C ARG A 195 -0.93 -3.40 -20.79
N GLU A 196 -2.19 -3.71 -20.52
CA GLU A 196 -3.34 -3.41 -21.40
C GLU A 196 -4.42 -2.52 -20.76
N ALA A 197 -4.22 -2.01 -19.54
CA ALA A 197 -5.23 -1.22 -18.84
C ALA A 197 -5.08 0.29 -19.10
N GLY A 198 -5.42 0.75 -20.32
CA GLY A 198 -5.32 2.17 -20.70
C GLY A 198 -6.15 3.13 -19.83
N TRP A 199 -7.23 2.63 -19.21
CA TRP A 199 -8.05 3.40 -18.26
C TRP A 199 -7.35 3.61 -16.90
N LEU A 200 -6.52 2.66 -16.46
CA LEU A 200 -5.73 2.77 -15.22
C LEU A 200 -4.71 3.91 -15.31
N ASN A 201 -4.02 4.02 -16.45
CA ASN A 201 -3.10 5.14 -16.69
C ASN A 201 -3.83 6.49 -16.67
N THR A 202 -5.05 6.54 -17.17
CA THR A 202 -5.88 7.76 -17.14
C THR A 202 -6.35 8.08 -15.71
N TYR A 203 -6.70 7.07 -14.92
CA TYR A 203 -7.09 7.19 -13.51
C TYR A 203 -5.97 7.76 -12.64
N TYR A 204 -4.77 7.18 -12.68
CA TYR A 204 -3.62 7.66 -11.90
C TYR A 204 -3.09 9.02 -12.40
N ARG A 205 -3.20 9.32 -13.70
CA ARG A 205 -2.76 10.62 -14.26
C ARG A 205 -3.64 11.79 -13.80
N MET A 206 -4.91 11.55 -13.49
CA MET A 206 -5.83 12.57 -12.96
C MET A 206 -5.80 12.70 -11.42
N ARG A 207 -4.87 12.01 -10.73
CA ARG A 207 -4.75 12.00 -9.26
C ARG A 207 -6.01 11.55 -8.51
N TYR A 208 -6.86 10.74 -9.15
CA TYR A 208 -8.06 10.19 -8.51
C TYR A 208 -7.71 9.26 -7.35
N ASP A 209 -6.53 8.63 -7.38
CA ASP A 209 -5.98 7.86 -6.26
C ASP A 209 -5.81 8.73 -5.00
N LEU A 210 -5.20 9.91 -5.13
CA LEU A 210 -5.02 10.82 -3.99
C LEU A 210 -6.38 11.35 -3.46
N MET A 211 -7.33 11.65 -4.34
CA MET A 211 -8.67 12.06 -3.92
C MET A 211 -9.41 10.93 -3.21
N LEU A 212 -9.36 9.71 -3.75
CA LEU A 212 -9.97 8.53 -3.15
C LEU A 212 -9.36 8.24 -1.78
N ASP A 213 -8.04 8.37 -1.64
CA ASP A 213 -7.34 8.20 -0.38
C ASP A 213 -7.72 9.24 0.66
N ILE A 214 -7.75 10.53 0.28
CA ILE A 214 -8.16 11.60 1.19
C ILE A 214 -9.61 11.37 1.63
N VAL A 215 -10.51 11.05 0.69
CA VAL A 215 -11.91 10.76 1.00
C VAL A 215 -12.03 9.54 1.90
N TRP A 216 -11.27 8.48 1.66
CA TRP A 216 -11.31 7.26 2.44
C TRP A 216 -10.75 7.46 3.85
N ILE A 217 -9.63 8.18 3.98
CA ILE A 217 -9.05 8.56 5.28
C ILE A 217 -10.04 9.43 6.04
N LEU A 218 -10.63 10.45 5.40
CA LEU A 218 -11.65 11.30 6.02
C LEU A 218 -12.89 10.52 6.41
N ALA A 219 -13.33 9.56 5.60
CA ALA A 219 -14.47 8.70 5.89
C ALA A 219 -14.18 7.80 7.10
N ILE A 220 -12.99 7.22 7.21
CA ILE A 220 -12.59 6.43 8.37
C ILE A 220 -12.48 7.31 9.61
N ILE A 221 -11.85 8.49 9.51
CA ILE A 221 -11.76 9.45 10.62
C ILE A 221 -13.17 9.84 11.07
N ALA A 222 -14.06 10.19 10.14
CA ALA A 222 -15.45 10.50 10.43
C ALA A 222 -16.17 9.32 11.09
N LEU A 223 -15.96 8.09 10.61
CA LEU A 223 -16.54 6.88 11.20
C LEU A 223 -16.05 6.65 12.64
N ILE A 224 -14.76 6.89 12.91
CA ILE A 224 -14.20 6.84 14.26
C ILE A 224 -14.85 7.92 15.14
N PHE A 225 -14.97 9.16 14.66
CA PHE A 225 -15.64 10.24 15.39
C PHE A 225 -17.13 9.99 15.63
N VAL A 226 -17.86 9.43 14.66
CA VAL A 226 -19.29 9.14 14.82
C VAL A 226 -19.51 8.00 15.80
N LYS A 227 -18.68 6.96 15.73
CA LYS A 227 -18.89 5.73 16.48
C LYS A 227 -18.28 5.78 17.88
N GLU A 228 -17.17 6.48 18.04
CA GLU A 228 -16.42 6.59 19.31
C GLU A 228 -16.37 8.02 19.85
N GLY A 229 -16.78 9.06 19.11
CA GLY A 229 -16.71 10.45 19.57
C GLY A 229 -17.56 10.71 20.80
N ALA A 230 -18.72 10.08 20.93
CA ALA A 230 -19.52 10.14 22.15
C ALA A 230 -18.79 9.60 23.39
N ALA A 231 -17.84 8.67 23.22
CA ALA A 231 -17.04 8.07 24.29
C ALA A 231 -15.65 8.70 24.47
N ILE A 232 -15.24 9.60 23.57
CA ILE A 232 -14.02 10.42 23.70
C ILE A 232 -14.30 11.71 24.48
N PHE A 233 -15.54 12.23 24.41
CA PHE A 233 -15.97 13.46 25.07
C PHE A 233 -16.83 13.27 26.33
N SER A 234 -17.03 12.03 26.80
CA SER A 234 -17.76 11.69 28.03
C SER A 234 -16.85 11.27 29.17
#